data_AF-A0A537PA70-F1
#
_entry.id   AF-A0A537PA70-F1
#
_cell.length_a   1.000
_cell.length_b   1.000
_cell.length_c   1.000
_cell.angle_alpha   90.00
_cell.angle_beta   90.00
_cell.angle_gamma   90.00
#
_symmetry.space_group_name_H-M   'P 1'
#
loop_
_entity.id
_entity.type
_entity.pdbx_description
1 polymer ?
#
loop_
_entity_poly.entity_id
_entity_poly.type
_entity_poly.pdbx_seq_one_letter_code
_entity_poly.pdbx_strand_id
1 'polypeptide(L)'
;MLWRVAAGTAVYICLVVLAAPFPHAAGLMLTFPALNGLAFFFAEQPSIGPMARSMLWLPVINGSLCAAFMIVFLSLLGDVNATVLAGSLAVAVVGAWISIAFRPQVIAGIPERRQLAYAIICTLAGLLLVGLAHVLLPEVHFGAADSGIFSWQSVDRTILSSKLKIVLFALALALFLGATAHRRVPDGVRGVLAGLPLVPFGALFSVAALSDLDTKEQQHVFENMLRSVALSPAVAVWFIYGFSRYLKSRGTVGSSKLDGLNRFASLIVAWALCGATIASLSWALIAIL
;
A
#
# COMPACT_ATOMS: atom_id res chain seq x y z
N MET A 1 8.72 -15.44 -16.23
CA MET A 1 7.60 -15.00 -15.35
C MET A 1 7.82 -15.42 -13.91
N LEU A 2 7.99 -16.73 -13.62
CA LEU A 2 8.22 -17.25 -12.26
C LEU A 2 9.35 -16.54 -11.49
N TRP A 3 10.53 -16.36 -12.11
CA TRP A 3 11.66 -15.68 -11.46
C TRP A 3 11.37 -14.23 -11.09
N ARG A 4 10.54 -13.50 -11.86
CA ARG A 4 10.16 -12.10 -11.56
C ARG A 4 9.24 -12.04 -10.34
N VAL A 5 8.32 -13.00 -10.25
CA VAL A 5 7.46 -13.16 -9.07
C VAL A 5 8.31 -13.49 -7.85
N ALA A 6 9.23 -14.45 -7.96
CA ALA A 6 10.12 -14.83 -6.87
C ALA A 6 11.01 -13.66 -6.40
N ALA A 7 11.65 -12.94 -7.33
CA ALA A 7 12.48 -11.79 -7.02
C ALA A 7 11.67 -10.64 -6.39
N GLY A 8 10.51 -10.32 -6.96
CA GLY A 8 9.63 -9.30 -6.39
C GLY A 8 9.11 -9.67 -5.01
N THR A 9 8.79 -10.95 -4.79
CA THR A 9 8.35 -11.45 -3.48
C THR A 9 9.49 -11.40 -2.46
N ALA A 10 10.71 -11.75 -2.85
CA ALA A 10 11.89 -11.62 -1.98
C ALA A 10 12.11 -10.16 -1.55
N VAL A 11 11.99 -9.22 -2.49
CA VAL A 11 12.04 -7.78 -2.18
C VAL A 11 10.92 -7.37 -1.23
N TYR A 12 9.70 -7.86 -1.44
CA TYR A 12 8.58 -7.60 -0.52
C TYR A 12 8.81 -8.16 0.88
N ILE A 13 9.39 -9.36 1.00
CA ILE A 13 9.80 -9.92 2.29
C ILE A 13 10.79 -9.00 3.00
N CYS A 14 11.82 -8.51 2.29
CA CYS A 14 12.76 -7.54 2.84
C CYS A 14 12.05 -6.27 3.30
N LEU A 15 11.12 -5.73 2.50
CA LEU A 15 10.34 -4.55 2.87
C LEU A 15 9.49 -4.78 4.13
N VAL A 16 8.85 -5.94 4.26
CA VAL A 16 8.08 -6.32 5.44
C VAL A 16 8.97 -6.41 6.67
N VAL A 17 10.14 -7.04 6.57
CA VAL A 17 11.10 -7.16 7.68
C VAL A 17 11.64 -5.78 8.09
N LEU A 18 12.01 -4.94 7.13
CA LEU A 18 12.50 -3.59 7.39
C LEU A 18 11.42 -2.66 7.96
N ALA A 19 10.15 -2.94 7.69
CA ALA A 19 9.03 -2.14 8.17
C ALA A 19 8.45 -2.63 9.51
N ALA A 20 8.76 -3.85 9.92
CA ALA A 20 8.35 -4.41 11.21
C ALA A 20 8.65 -3.51 12.44
N PRO A 21 9.74 -2.73 12.48
CA PRO A 21 9.99 -1.78 13.57
C PRO A 21 9.03 -0.61 13.67
N PHE A 22 8.16 -0.42 12.68
CA PHE A 22 7.20 0.68 12.63
C PHE A 22 5.77 0.15 12.73
N PRO A 23 5.39 -0.55 13.82
CA PRO A 23 4.02 -1.09 13.96
C PRO A 23 2.97 0.05 13.97
N HIS A 24 3.33 1.25 14.43
CA HIS A 24 2.49 2.45 14.37
C HIS A 24 2.21 2.96 12.94
N ALA A 25 2.97 2.48 11.96
CA ALA A 25 2.79 2.79 10.54
C ALA A 25 1.80 1.87 9.83
N ALA A 26 1.19 0.91 10.52
CA ALA A 26 0.39 -0.14 9.88
C ALA A 26 -0.70 0.40 8.93
N GLY A 27 -1.41 1.48 9.31
CA GLY A 27 -2.37 2.14 8.42
C GLY A 27 -1.73 2.84 7.23
N LEU A 28 -0.61 3.55 7.45
CA LEU A 28 0.20 4.18 6.38
C LEU A 28 0.74 3.14 5.37
N MET A 29 1.00 1.93 5.85
CA MET A 29 1.55 0.84 5.06
C MET A 29 0.50 0.06 4.25
N LEU A 30 -0.79 0.22 4.52
CA LEU A 30 -1.85 -0.46 3.76
C LEU A 30 -1.79 -0.12 2.26
N THR A 31 -1.43 1.12 1.92
CA THR A 31 -1.26 1.57 0.54
C THR A 31 0.21 1.65 0.13
N PHE A 32 1.12 0.95 0.82
CA PHE A 32 2.55 1.03 0.53
C PHE A 32 2.85 0.66 -0.94
N PRO A 33 3.65 1.46 -1.67
CA PRO A 33 3.79 1.34 -3.11
C PRO A 33 4.78 0.23 -3.55
N ALA A 34 4.77 -0.95 -2.91
CA ALA A 34 5.63 -2.07 -3.30
C ALA A 34 5.24 -2.63 -4.68
N LEU A 35 3.97 -3.01 -4.86
CA LEU A 35 3.48 -3.51 -6.14
C LEU A 35 3.58 -2.43 -7.22
N ASN A 36 3.28 -1.19 -6.84
CA ASN A 36 3.40 -0.03 -7.71
C ASN A 36 4.84 0.15 -8.25
N GLY A 37 5.82 0.08 -7.36
CA GLY A 37 7.23 0.19 -7.73
C GLY A 37 7.71 -0.95 -8.63
N LEU A 38 7.33 -2.19 -8.33
CA LEU A 38 7.65 -3.34 -9.18
C LEU A 38 6.95 -3.27 -10.53
N ALA A 39 5.72 -2.78 -10.60
CA ALA A 39 5.02 -2.56 -11.86
C ALA A 39 5.79 -1.58 -12.76
N PHE A 40 6.28 -0.46 -12.20
CA PHE A 40 7.15 0.46 -12.93
C PHE A 40 8.50 -0.13 -13.30
N PHE A 41 9.08 -0.99 -12.45
CA PHE A 41 10.34 -1.66 -12.75
C PHE A 41 10.22 -2.64 -13.93
N PHE A 42 9.10 -3.37 -14.00
CA PHE A 42 8.85 -4.34 -15.08
C PHE A 42 8.23 -3.74 -16.33
N ALA A 43 7.70 -2.52 -16.27
CA ALA A 43 7.11 -1.83 -17.42
C ALA A 43 8.16 -1.39 -18.46
N GLU A 44 7.74 -1.36 -19.71
CA GLU A 44 8.49 -0.70 -20.79
C GLU A 44 8.36 0.82 -20.65
N GLN A 45 9.42 1.55 -21.01
CA GLN A 45 9.48 3.02 -20.89
C GLN A 45 8.25 3.76 -21.46
N PRO A 46 7.75 3.44 -22.68
CA PRO A 46 6.58 4.11 -23.24
C PRO A 46 5.31 3.96 -22.40
N SER A 47 5.17 2.84 -21.67
CA SER A 47 3.99 2.54 -20.87
C SER A 47 3.99 3.24 -19.50
N ILE A 48 5.15 3.71 -19.00
CA ILE A 48 5.26 4.27 -17.64
C ILE A 48 4.33 5.47 -17.43
N GLY A 49 4.35 6.43 -18.35
CA GLY A 49 3.50 7.62 -18.26
C GLY A 49 2.01 7.28 -18.27
N PRO A 50 1.51 6.59 -19.31
CA PRO A 50 0.12 6.13 -19.38
C PRO A 50 -0.32 5.28 -18.18
N MET A 51 0.52 4.34 -17.70
CA MET A 51 0.23 3.54 -16.51
C MET A 51 0.09 4.41 -15.26
N ALA A 52 1.00 5.36 -15.05
CA ALA A 52 0.97 6.23 -13.88
C ALA A 52 -0.34 7.03 -13.77
N ARG A 53 -0.96 7.40 -14.90
CA ARG A 53 -2.21 8.17 -14.92
C ARG A 53 -3.33 7.46 -14.18
N SER A 54 -3.60 6.20 -14.50
CA SER A 54 -4.68 5.45 -13.85
C SER A 54 -4.27 5.02 -12.43
N MET A 55 -3.02 4.62 -12.27
CA MET A 55 -2.44 4.18 -11.01
C MET A 55 -2.52 5.20 -9.89
N LEU A 56 -2.52 6.50 -10.18
CA LEU A 56 -2.70 7.57 -9.18
C LEU A 56 -4.02 7.49 -8.43
N TRP A 57 -5.09 6.94 -9.02
CA TRP A 57 -6.36 6.75 -8.33
C TRP A 57 -6.31 5.64 -7.28
N LEU A 58 -5.45 4.65 -7.48
CA LEU A 58 -5.50 3.39 -6.76
C LEU A 58 -5.16 3.54 -5.27
N PRO A 59 -4.15 4.35 -4.86
CA PRO A 59 -3.95 4.61 -3.44
C PRO A 59 -5.16 5.22 -2.74
N VAL A 60 -5.87 6.14 -3.41
CA VAL A 60 -7.06 6.78 -2.82
C VAL A 60 -8.20 5.75 -2.71
N ILE A 61 -8.48 5.00 -3.78
CA ILE A 61 -9.50 3.95 -3.75
C ILE A 61 -9.17 2.91 -2.67
N ASN A 62 -7.93 2.43 -2.62
CA ASN A 62 -7.48 1.43 -1.65
C ASN A 62 -7.56 1.96 -0.22
N GLY A 63 -7.06 3.17 0.03
CA GLY A 63 -7.09 3.81 1.35
C GLY A 63 -8.52 4.06 1.84
N SER A 64 -9.40 4.57 0.96
CA SER A 64 -10.81 4.78 1.29
C SER A 64 -11.55 3.47 1.59
N LEU A 65 -11.31 2.41 0.82
CA LEU A 65 -11.91 1.10 1.07
C LEU A 65 -11.35 0.44 2.34
N CYS A 66 -10.06 0.64 2.64
CA CYS A 66 -9.49 0.23 3.92
C CYS A 66 -10.15 0.96 5.08
N ALA A 67 -10.31 2.29 4.99
CA ALA A 67 -10.99 3.07 6.02
C ALA A 67 -12.45 2.61 6.21
N ALA A 68 -13.19 2.41 5.11
CA ALA A 68 -14.56 1.90 5.15
C ALA A 68 -14.65 0.51 5.80
N PHE A 69 -13.73 -0.40 5.47
CA PHE A 69 -13.62 -1.71 6.12
C PHE A 69 -13.50 -1.53 7.63
N MET A 70 -12.55 -0.71 8.09
CA MET A 70 -12.27 -0.55 9.51
C MET A 70 -13.44 0.11 10.27
N ILE A 71 -14.07 1.12 9.67
CA ILE A 71 -15.24 1.80 10.25
C ILE A 71 -16.39 0.79 10.44
N VAL A 72 -16.76 0.04 9.40
CA VAL A 72 -17.86 -0.94 9.50
C VAL A 72 -17.49 -2.08 10.44
N PHE A 73 -16.24 -2.54 10.42
CA PHE A 73 -15.77 -3.57 11.34
C PHE A 73 -15.92 -3.11 12.79
N LEU A 74 -15.43 -1.92 13.13
CA LEU A 74 -15.53 -1.33 14.47
C LEU A 74 -16.99 -1.10 14.90
N SER A 75 -17.87 -0.68 14.00
CA SER A 75 -19.29 -0.43 14.32
C SER A 75 -20.10 -1.69 14.60
N LEU A 76 -19.67 -2.85 14.11
CA LEU A 76 -20.37 -4.13 14.27
C LEU A 76 -19.57 -5.12 15.12
N LEU A 77 -18.46 -4.68 15.71
CA LEU A 77 -17.60 -5.49 16.55
C LEU A 77 -18.35 -5.83 17.85
N GLY A 78 -18.46 -7.13 18.15
CA GLY A 78 -19.21 -7.63 19.31
C GLY A 78 -20.64 -8.07 18.99
N ASP A 79 -21.25 -7.54 17.92
CA ASP A 79 -22.59 -7.94 17.47
C ASP A 79 -22.55 -9.15 16.52
N VAL A 80 -21.44 -9.30 15.78
CA VAL A 80 -21.23 -10.35 14.78
C VAL A 80 -19.91 -11.05 15.06
N ASN A 81 -19.84 -12.34 14.74
CA ASN A 81 -18.57 -13.07 14.76
C ASN A 81 -17.50 -12.35 13.91
N ALA A 82 -16.36 -12.00 14.53
CA ALA A 82 -15.32 -11.19 13.90
C ALA A 82 -14.79 -11.79 12.59
N THR A 83 -14.58 -13.10 12.53
CA THR A 83 -14.11 -13.78 11.31
C THR A 83 -15.14 -13.70 10.18
N VAL A 84 -16.42 -13.92 10.49
CA VAL A 84 -17.51 -13.82 9.51
C VAL A 84 -17.66 -12.38 9.02
N LEU A 85 -17.62 -11.41 9.92
CA LEU A 85 -17.69 -9.99 9.59
C LEU A 85 -16.50 -9.58 8.70
N ALA A 86 -15.28 -9.95 9.09
CA ALA A 86 -14.07 -9.67 8.32
C ALA A 86 -14.11 -10.30 6.93
N GLY A 87 -14.55 -11.56 6.82
CA GLY A 87 -14.68 -12.26 5.55
C GLY A 87 -15.70 -11.60 4.63
N SER A 88 -16.85 -11.23 5.17
CA SER A 88 -17.92 -10.54 4.44
C SER A 88 -17.45 -9.16 3.96
N LEU A 89 -16.78 -8.40 4.82
CA LEU A 89 -16.22 -7.10 4.47
C LEU A 89 -15.11 -7.23 3.42
N ALA A 90 -14.25 -8.24 3.52
CA ALA A 90 -13.19 -8.50 2.53
C ALA A 90 -13.79 -8.73 1.13
N VAL A 91 -14.84 -9.56 1.03
CA VAL A 91 -15.55 -9.79 -0.24
C VAL A 91 -16.20 -8.49 -0.73
N ALA A 92 -16.85 -7.74 0.15
CA ALA A 92 -17.51 -6.48 -0.20
C ALA A 92 -16.52 -5.43 -0.72
N VAL A 93 -15.37 -5.22 -0.05
CA VAL A 93 -14.36 -4.25 -0.49
C VAL A 93 -13.65 -4.68 -1.76
N VAL A 94 -13.45 -5.98 -2.00
CA VAL A 94 -12.95 -6.48 -3.29
C VAL A 94 -13.97 -6.22 -4.40
N GLY A 95 -15.25 -6.50 -4.18
CA GLY A 95 -16.31 -6.22 -5.14
C GLY A 95 -16.45 -4.72 -5.45
N ALA A 96 -16.39 -3.87 -4.42
CA ALA A 96 -16.40 -2.43 -4.56
C ALA A 96 -15.15 -1.93 -5.31
N TRP A 97 -13.97 -2.46 -4.97
CA TRP A 97 -12.74 -2.11 -5.66
C TRP A 97 -12.82 -2.43 -7.14
N ILE A 98 -13.25 -3.63 -7.53
CA ILE A 98 -13.41 -4.01 -8.95
C ILE A 98 -14.39 -3.04 -9.65
N SER A 99 -15.53 -2.77 -9.01
CA SER A 99 -16.58 -1.90 -9.57
C SER A 99 -16.16 -0.44 -9.73
N ILE A 100 -15.21 0.05 -8.93
CA ILE A 100 -14.69 1.41 -8.99
C ILE A 100 -13.47 1.49 -9.91
N ALA A 101 -12.49 0.60 -9.70
CA ALA A 101 -11.18 0.66 -10.34
C ALA A 101 -11.24 0.42 -11.86
N PHE A 102 -12.23 -0.36 -12.33
CA PHE A 102 -12.44 -0.62 -13.76
C PHE A 102 -13.40 0.37 -14.44
N ARG A 103 -13.81 1.45 -13.76
CA ARG A 103 -14.59 2.49 -14.42
C ARG A 103 -13.76 3.20 -15.51
N PRO A 104 -14.37 3.60 -16.64
CA PRO A 104 -13.66 4.28 -17.73
C PRO A 104 -12.87 5.51 -17.27
N GLN A 105 -13.39 6.25 -16.29
CA GLN A 105 -12.73 7.45 -15.74
C GLN A 105 -11.45 7.11 -14.97
N VAL A 106 -11.45 5.98 -14.23
CA VAL A 106 -10.26 5.52 -13.49
C VAL A 106 -9.21 4.99 -14.46
N ILE A 107 -9.63 4.20 -15.45
CA ILE A 107 -8.75 3.67 -16.51
C ILE A 107 -8.14 4.80 -17.34
N ALA A 108 -8.90 5.84 -17.67
CA ALA A 108 -8.39 7.03 -18.38
C ALA A 108 -7.37 7.83 -17.54
N GLY A 109 -7.50 7.74 -16.22
CA GLY A 109 -6.54 8.26 -15.27
C GLY A 109 -6.42 9.78 -15.24
N ILE A 110 -5.49 10.25 -14.41
CA ILE A 110 -5.27 11.67 -14.16
C ILE A 110 -4.30 12.24 -15.20
N PRO A 111 -4.72 13.23 -16.02
CA PRO A 111 -3.85 13.83 -17.04
C PRO A 111 -2.58 14.44 -16.41
N GLU A 112 -1.45 14.35 -17.10
CA GLU A 112 -0.12 14.77 -16.58
C GLU A 112 -0.12 16.19 -15.98
N ARG A 113 -0.78 17.14 -16.67
CA ARG A 113 -0.94 18.54 -16.23
C ARG A 113 -1.66 18.72 -14.88
N ARG A 114 -2.44 17.73 -14.44
CA ARG A 114 -3.21 17.77 -13.18
C ARG A 114 -2.60 16.91 -12.07
N GLN A 115 -1.59 16.09 -12.37
CA GLN A 115 -1.07 15.12 -11.40
C GLN A 115 -0.42 15.78 -10.17
N LEU A 116 0.26 16.92 -10.35
CA LEU A 116 0.84 17.67 -9.22
C LEU A 116 -0.27 18.20 -8.31
N ALA A 117 -1.25 18.89 -8.90
CA ALA A 117 -2.41 19.39 -8.16
C ALA A 117 -3.13 18.25 -7.43
N TYR A 118 -3.30 17.10 -8.08
CA TYR A 118 -3.89 15.92 -7.46
C TYR A 118 -3.07 15.41 -6.27
N ALA A 119 -1.74 15.32 -6.40
CA ALA A 119 -0.87 14.90 -5.29
C ALA A 119 -0.99 15.85 -4.09
N ILE A 120 -0.96 17.16 -4.34
CA ILE A 120 -1.15 18.20 -3.30
C ILE A 120 -2.52 18.05 -2.65
N ILE A 121 -3.59 17.93 -3.43
CA ILE A 121 -4.96 17.78 -2.91
C ILE A 121 -5.07 16.51 -2.05
N CYS A 122 -4.51 15.38 -2.49
CA CYS A 122 -4.52 14.14 -1.70
C CYS A 122 -3.77 14.32 -0.38
N THR A 123 -2.65 15.03 -0.37
CA THR A 123 -1.91 15.34 0.87
C THR A 123 -2.72 16.23 1.80
N LEU A 124 -3.29 17.33 1.29
CA LEU A 124 -4.10 18.25 2.10
C LEU A 124 -5.36 17.57 2.66
N ALA A 125 -6.04 16.77 1.84
CA ALA A 125 -7.20 15.99 2.27
C ALA A 125 -6.81 14.96 3.34
N GLY A 126 -5.69 14.25 3.15
CA GLY A 126 -5.18 13.28 4.12
C GLY A 126 -4.83 13.94 5.47
N LEU A 127 -4.13 15.09 5.43
CA LEU A 127 -3.81 15.86 6.64
C LEU A 127 -5.06 16.36 7.36
N LEU A 128 -6.06 16.86 6.61
CA LEU A 128 -7.34 17.28 7.18
C LEU A 128 -8.06 16.11 7.86
N LEU A 129 -8.12 14.95 7.22
CA LEU A 129 -8.76 13.75 7.77
C LEU A 129 -8.05 13.24 9.02
N VAL A 130 -6.72 13.27 9.04
CA VAL A 130 -5.94 12.97 10.25
C VAL A 130 -6.28 13.95 11.38
N GLY A 131 -6.33 15.25 11.09
CA GLY A 131 -6.70 16.27 12.08
C GLY A 131 -8.12 16.08 12.62
N LEU A 132 -9.09 15.75 11.78
CA LEU A 132 -10.45 15.43 12.19
C LEU A 132 -10.51 14.16 13.04
N ALA A 133 -9.81 13.11 12.64
CA ALA A 133 -9.76 11.86 13.41
C ALA A 133 -9.14 12.07 14.80
N HIS A 134 -8.17 12.97 14.94
CA HIS A 134 -7.58 13.33 16.22
C HIS A 134 -8.57 14.03 17.16
N VAL A 135 -9.40 14.95 16.64
CA VAL A 135 -10.41 15.65 17.45
C VAL A 135 -11.57 14.73 17.86
N LEU A 136 -11.93 13.77 17.00
CA LEU A 136 -13.14 12.96 17.16
C LEU A 136 -12.92 11.62 17.88
N LEU A 137 -11.69 11.11 17.95
CA LEU A 137 -11.40 9.80 18.55
C LEU A 137 -10.61 9.99 19.86
N PRO A 138 -10.97 9.28 20.96
CA PRO A 138 -10.32 9.42 22.27
C PRO A 138 -8.82 9.09 22.24
N GLU A 139 -7.99 9.76 23.04
CA GLU A 139 -6.53 9.55 23.06
C GLU A 139 -6.14 8.08 23.21
N VAL A 140 -5.17 7.65 22.40
CA VAL A 140 -4.64 6.29 22.45
C VAL A 140 -3.15 6.38 22.69
N HIS A 141 -2.69 5.83 23.81
CA HIS A 141 -1.28 5.79 24.17
C HIS A 141 -0.56 4.73 23.33
N PHE A 142 0.46 5.14 22.59
CA PHE A 142 1.30 4.24 21.82
C PHE A 142 2.45 3.71 22.70
N GLY A 143 2.57 2.39 22.80
CA GLY A 143 3.78 1.77 23.35
C GLY A 143 4.97 2.03 22.42
N ALA A 144 6.14 2.38 22.97
CA ALA A 144 7.34 2.58 22.18
C ALA A 144 7.76 1.30 21.44
N ALA A 145 8.42 1.46 20.28
CA ALA A 145 8.99 0.33 19.55
C ALA A 145 10.03 -0.40 20.42
N ASP A 146 9.89 -1.72 20.52
CA ASP A 146 10.81 -2.58 21.27
C ASP A 146 12.26 -2.47 20.77
N SER A 147 13.26 -2.47 21.65
CA SER A 147 14.66 -2.24 21.27
C SER A 147 15.35 -3.46 20.62
N GLY A 148 14.67 -4.62 20.53
CA GLY A 148 15.20 -5.90 20.03
C GLY A 148 14.83 -6.28 18.58
N ILE A 149 14.30 -5.35 17.78
CA ILE A 149 13.55 -5.67 16.54
C ILE A 149 14.40 -6.25 15.39
N PHE A 150 15.73 -6.08 15.39
CA PHE A 150 16.62 -6.59 14.33
C PHE A 150 17.38 -7.88 14.67
N SER A 151 16.93 -8.65 15.66
CA SER A 151 17.47 -10.00 15.90
C SER A 151 17.05 -11.00 14.81
N TRP A 152 17.82 -12.06 14.57
CA TRP A 152 17.42 -13.11 13.61
C TRP A 152 16.10 -13.80 14.01
N GLN A 153 15.85 -13.95 15.31
CA GLN A 153 14.59 -14.51 15.82
C GLN A 153 13.37 -13.60 15.55
N SER A 154 13.55 -12.28 15.58
CA SER A 154 12.48 -11.33 15.23
C SER A 154 12.23 -11.28 13.73
N VAL A 155 13.25 -11.51 12.90
CA VAL A 155 13.08 -11.66 11.44
C VAL A 155 12.20 -12.86 11.11
N ASP A 156 12.53 -14.06 11.63
CA ASP A 156 11.75 -15.28 11.35
C ASP A 156 10.30 -15.14 11.82
N ARG A 157 10.10 -14.61 13.03
CA ARG A 157 8.76 -14.36 13.58
C ARG A 157 7.95 -13.39 12.72
N THR A 158 8.59 -12.34 12.19
CA THR A 158 7.95 -11.34 11.31
C THR A 158 7.52 -11.96 9.97
N ILE A 159 8.36 -12.81 9.38
CA ILE A 159 8.03 -13.49 8.13
C ILE A 159 6.86 -14.43 8.34
N LEU A 160 6.88 -15.22 9.43
CA LEU A 160 5.82 -16.16 9.78
C LEU A 160 4.48 -15.44 10.05
N SER A 161 4.50 -14.33 10.78
CA SER A 161 3.30 -13.52 11.05
C SER A 161 2.77 -12.82 9.80
N SER A 162 3.63 -12.58 8.80
CA SER A 162 3.28 -11.92 7.54
C SER A 162 3.01 -12.88 6.38
N LYS A 163 2.97 -14.20 6.62
CA LYS A 163 2.82 -15.22 5.57
C LYS A 163 1.68 -14.95 4.59
N LEU A 164 0.51 -14.52 5.10
CA LEU A 164 -0.65 -14.22 4.28
C LEU A 164 -0.38 -13.02 3.37
N LYS A 165 0.21 -11.94 3.91
CA LYS A 165 0.57 -10.73 3.15
C LYS A 165 1.57 -11.07 2.03
N ILE A 166 2.57 -11.90 2.33
CA ILE A 166 3.59 -12.34 1.36
C ILE A 166 2.95 -13.16 0.23
N VAL A 167 2.07 -14.12 0.56
CA VAL A 167 1.36 -14.92 -0.44
C VAL A 167 0.45 -14.06 -1.31
N LEU A 168 -0.32 -13.14 -0.71
CA LEU A 168 -1.20 -12.24 -1.42
C LEU A 168 -0.43 -11.25 -2.31
N PHE A 169 0.75 -10.82 -1.87
CA PHE A 169 1.65 -10.02 -2.70
C PHE A 169 2.16 -10.82 -3.90
N ALA A 170 2.64 -12.04 -3.68
CA ALA A 170 3.10 -12.92 -4.76
C ALA A 170 1.98 -13.19 -5.78
N LEU A 171 0.75 -13.41 -5.31
CA LEU A 171 -0.44 -13.56 -6.15
C LEU A 171 -0.75 -12.28 -6.93
N ALA A 172 -0.76 -11.11 -6.28
CA ALA A 172 -1.00 -9.83 -6.94
C ALA A 172 0.05 -9.57 -8.04
N LEU A 173 1.31 -9.85 -7.75
CA LEU A 173 2.40 -9.70 -8.70
C LEU A 173 2.30 -10.70 -9.85
N ALA A 174 1.92 -11.95 -9.58
CA ALA A 174 1.69 -12.96 -10.60
C ALA A 174 0.52 -12.58 -11.52
N LEU A 175 -0.59 -12.10 -10.96
CA LEU A 175 -1.75 -11.61 -11.72
C LEU A 175 -1.38 -10.40 -12.57
N PHE A 176 -0.66 -9.43 -12.01
CA PHE A 176 -0.16 -8.28 -12.76
C PHE A 176 0.74 -8.72 -13.92
N LEU A 177 1.77 -9.53 -13.67
CA LEU A 177 2.70 -9.99 -14.70
C LEU A 177 2.01 -10.87 -15.76
N GLY A 178 1.08 -11.73 -15.35
CA GLY A 178 0.30 -12.57 -16.26
C GLY A 178 -0.60 -11.74 -17.17
N ALA A 179 -1.34 -10.79 -16.61
CA ALA A 179 -2.20 -9.91 -17.38
C ALA A 179 -1.37 -9.00 -18.32
N THR A 180 -0.27 -8.43 -17.83
CA THR A 180 0.56 -7.49 -18.62
C THR A 180 1.43 -8.17 -19.67
N ALA A 181 1.67 -9.49 -19.57
CA ALA A 181 2.31 -10.26 -20.63
C ALA A 181 1.50 -10.26 -21.94
N HIS A 182 0.18 -10.06 -21.86
CA HIS A 182 -0.68 -9.93 -23.04
C HIS A 182 -0.57 -8.52 -23.64
N ARG A 183 -0.08 -8.44 -24.88
CA ARG A 183 0.06 -7.17 -25.64
C ARG A 183 -1.25 -6.39 -25.83
N ARG A 184 -2.41 -7.02 -25.64
CA ARG A 184 -3.72 -6.39 -25.83
C ARG A 184 -4.22 -5.62 -24.61
N VAL A 185 -3.57 -5.70 -23.46
CA VAL A 185 -4.02 -5.01 -22.24
C VAL A 185 -3.63 -3.52 -22.33
N PRO A 186 -4.60 -2.59 -22.32
CA PRO A 186 -4.33 -1.16 -22.36
C PRO A 186 -3.52 -0.71 -21.14
N ASP A 187 -2.61 0.26 -21.32
CA ASP A 187 -1.76 0.75 -20.22
C ASP A 187 -2.55 1.28 -19.03
N GLY A 188 -3.73 1.88 -19.26
CA GLY A 188 -4.64 2.29 -18.18
C GLY A 188 -5.07 1.12 -17.30
N VAL A 189 -5.35 -0.05 -17.91
CA VAL A 189 -5.69 -1.29 -17.17
C VAL A 189 -4.45 -1.83 -16.46
N ARG A 190 -3.27 -1.75 -17.07
CA ARG A 190 -2.01 -2.14 -16.40
C ARG A 190 -1.77 -1.30 -15.15
N GLY A 191 -2.05 0.01 -15.20
CA GLY A 191 -1.95 0.89 -14.04
C GLY A 191 -2.98 0.57 -12.93
N VAL A 192 -4.19 0.13 -13.29
CA VAL A 192 -5.18 -0.38 -12.33
C VAL A 192 -4.67 -1.66 -11.65
N LEU A 193 -4.18 -2.62 -12.43
CA LEU A 193 -3.65 -3.89 -11.91
C LEU A 193 -2.38 -3.69 -11.06
N ALA A 194 -1.62 -2.63 -11.29
CA ALA A 194 -0.47 -2.27 -10.46
C ALA A 194 -0.85 -1.81 -9.04
N GLY A 195 -2.13 -1.54 -8.78
CA GLY A 195 -2.67 -1.17 -7.48
C GLY A 195 -3.60 -2.21 -6.87
N LEU A 196 -3.50 -3.49 -7.26
CA LEU A 196 -4.30 -4.58 -6.70
C LEU A 196 -4.29 -4.56 -5.16
N PRO A 197 -5.45 -4.59 -4.49
CA PRO A 197 -5.56 -4.36 -3.05
C PRO A 197 -5.47 -5.66 -2.24
N LEU A 198 -4.90 -6.73 -2.81
CA LEU A 198 -4.87 -8.04 -2.15
C LEU A 198 -4.12 -7.97 -0.81
N VAL A 199 -2.98 -7.30 -0.79
CA VAL A 199 -2.17 -7.12 0.42
C VAL A 199 -2.88 -6.30 1.50
N PRO A 200 -3.41 -5.07 1.22
CA PRO A 200 -4.12 -4.31 2.24
C PRO A 200 -5.34 -5.04 2.79
N PHE A 201 -6.20 -5.60 1.93
CA PHE A 201 -7.42 -6.25 2.38
C PHE A 201 -7.13 -7.57 3.11
N GLY A 202 -6.12 -8.31 2.67
CA GLY A 202 -5.63 -9.48 3.39
C GLY A 202 -5.00 -9.14 4.74
N ALA A 203 -4.32 -8.00 4.84
CA ALA A 203 -3.78 -7.51 6.11
C ALA A 203 -4.91 -7.18 7.08
N LEU A 204 -5.95 -6.45 6.65
CA LEU A 204 -7.11 -6.15 7.49
C LEU A 204 -7.85 -7.41 7.92
N PHE A 205 -8.08 -8.35 6.98
CA PHE A 205 -8.67 -9.65 7.30
C PHE A 205 -7.82 -10.41 8.32
N SER A 206 -6.48 -10.45 8.17
CA SER A 206 -5.61 -11.15 9.11
C SER A 206 -5.67 -10.56 10.52
N VAL A 207 -5.78 -9.24 10.65
CA VAL A 207 -5.90 -8.57 11.95
C VAL A 207 -7.26 -8.88 12.59
N ALA A 208 -8.33 -8.83 11.80
CA ALA A 208 -9.69 -9.09 12.29
C ALA A 208 -10.00 -10.57 12.57
N ALA A 209 -9.37 -11.49 11.85
CA ALA A 209 -9.61 -12.93 11.97
C ALA A 209 -8.66 -13.63 12.96
N LEU A 210 -7.77 -12.89 13.63
CA LEU A 210 -6.92 -13.44 14.70
C LEU A 210 -7.80 -13.78 15.91
N SER A 211 -8.04 -15.08 16.09
CA SER A 211 -8.76 -15.67 17.23
C SER A 211 -8.13 -15.40 18.59
N ASP A 212 -6.85 -15.01 18.59
CA ASP A 212 -6.02 -14.95 19.79
C ASP A 212 -6.01 -13.54 20.43
N LEU A 213 -6.57 -12.53 19.75
CA LEU A 213 -6.70 -11.17 20.27
C LEU A 213 -8.06 -11.01 20.97
N ASP A 214 -8.06 -10.42 22.16
CA ASP A 214 -9.30 -9.99 22.81
C ASP A 214 -9.99 -8.91 21.96
N THR A 215 -11.32 -8.81 22.06
CA THR A 215 -12.13 -7.86 21.30
C THR A 215 -11.64 -6.41 21.49
N LYS A 216 -11.18 -6.08 22.71
CA LYS A 216 -10.60 -4.77 23.04
C LYS A 216 -9.26 -4.52 22.36
N GLU A 217 -8.41 -5.54 22.24
CA GLU A 217 -7.12 -5.42 21.55
C GLU A 217 -7.34 -5.26 20.04
N GLN A 218 -8.29 -6.00 19.47
CA GLN A 218 -8.68 -5.83 18.06
C GLN A 218 -9.20 -4.41 17.80
N GLN A 219 -10.11 -3.92 18.64
CA GLN A 219 -10.62 -2.55 18.55
C GLN A 219 -9.49 -1.53 18.56
N HIS A 220 -8.57 -1.64 19.52
CA HIS A 220 -7.44 -0.72 19.66
C HIS A 220 -6.52 -0.72 18.43
N VAL A 221 -6.21 -1.89 17.87
CA VAL A 221 -5.40 -1.99 16.63
C VAL A 221 -6.11 -1.31 15.46
N PHE A 222 -7.41 -1.53 15.29
CA PHE A 222 -8.17 -0.94 14.19
C PHE A 222 -8.34 0.57 14.33
N GLU A 223 -8.58 1.10 15.53
CA GLU A 223 -8.63 2.54 15.78
C GLU A 223 -7.30 3.22 15.44
N ASN A 224 -6.18 2.58 15.81
CA ASN A 224 -4.83 3.07 15.49
C ASN A 224 -4.55 3.07 13.99
N MET A 225 -4.94 2.00 13.30
CA MET A 225 -4.81 1.91 11.84
C MET A 225 -5.71 2.93 11.13
N LEU A 226 -6.91 3.20 11.65
CA LEU A 226 -7.86 4.15 11.07
C LEU A 226 -7.36 5.60 11.11
N ARG A 227 -6.66 6.00 12.19
CA ARG A 227 -6.04 7.34 12.26
C ARG A 227 -4.97 7.54 11.20
N SER A 228 -4.13 6.53 11.04
CA SER A 228 -2.95 6.60 10.16
C SER A 228 -3.28 6.30 8.68
N VAL A 229 -4.34 5.54 8.38
CA VAL A 229 -4.73 5.20 7.00
C VAL A 229 -5.14 6.44 6.20
N ALA A 230 -5.67 7.48 6.84
CA ALA A 230 -6.14 8.68 6.15
C ALA A 230 -5.03 9.39 5.34
N LEU A 231 -3.79 9.30 5.82
CA LEU A 231 -2.62 9.89 5.16
C LEU A 231 -1.87 8.88 4.27
N SER A 232 -2.22 7.60 4.31
CA SER A 232 -1.56 6.53 3.55
C SER A 232 -1.57 6.78 2.03
N PRO A 233 -2.67 7.28 1.42
CA PRO A 233 -2.70 7.52 -0.02
C PRO A 233 -1.69 8.57 -0.46
N ALA A 234 -1.41 9.58 0.39
CA ALA A 234 -0.52 10.68 0.02
C ALA A 234 0.89 10.19 -0.29
N VAL A 235 1.46 9.33 0.57
CA VAL A 235 2.81 8.77 0.38
C VAL A 235 2.89 8.00 -0.94
N ALA A 236 1.90 7.16 -1.22
CA ALA A 236 1.86 6.34 -2.43
C ALA A 236 1.62 7.18 -3.69
N VAL A 237 0.77 8.21 -3.63
CA VAL A 237 0.53 9.15 -4.73
C VAL A 237 1.82 9.91 -5.06
N TRP A 238 2.55 10.40 -4.06
CA TRP A 238 3.85 11.06 -4.26
C TRP A 238 4.90 10.13 -4.84
N PHE A 239 4.94 8.87 -4.40
CA PHE A 239 5.79 7.85 -5.02
C PHE A 239 5.46 7.68 -6.51
N ILE A 240 4.18 7.46 -6.85
CA ILE A 240 3.75 7.23 -8.24
C ILE A 240 4.07 8.47 -9.10
N TYR A 241 3.75 9.66 -8.61
CA TYR A 241 4.00 10.92 -9.28
C TYR A 241 5.50 11.17 -9.52
N GLY A 242 6.31 11.09 -8.46
CA GLY A 242 7.73 11.41 -8.51
C GLY A 242 8.54 10.37 -9.27
N PHE A 243 8.32 9.09 -8.96
CA PHE A 243 9.11 8.00 -9.53
C PHE A 243 8.81 7.79 -11.02
N SER A 244 7.55 7.89 -11.45
CA SER A 244 7.22 7.80 -12.88
C SER A 244 7.88 8.91 -13.69
N ARG A 245 7.97 10.13 -13.14
CA ARG A 245 8.62 11.26 -13.81
C ARG A 245 10.12 11.11 -13.87
N TYR A 246 10.74 10.68 -12.77
CA TYR A 246 12.15 10.32 -12.77
C TYR A 246 12.47 9.27 -13.85
N LEU A 247 11.65 8.21 -13.94
CA LEU A 247 11.84 7.17 -14.94
C LEU A 247 11.63 7.66 -16.38
N LYS A 248 10.74 8.63 -16.61
CA LYS A 248 10.55 9.27 -17.91
C LYS A 248 11.68 10.23 -18.29
N SER A 249 12.25 10.95 -17.33
CA SER A 249 13.22 12.02 -17.59
C SER A 249 14.67 11.52 -17.68
N ARG A 250 14.97 10.33 -17.16
CA ARG A 250 16.30 9.75 -17.28
C ARG A 250 16.64 9.41 -18.73
N GLY A 251 17.89 9.67 -19.11
CA GLY A 251 18.43 9.15 -20.37
C GLY A 251 18.46 7.62 -20.35
N THR A 252 18.25 7.00 -21.51
CA THR A 252 18.45 5.56 -21.69
C THR A 252 19.95 5.28 -21.71
N VAL A 253 20.42 4.44 -20.79
CA VAL A 253 21.82 4.00 -20.81
C VAL A 253 21.98 2.97 -21.93
N GLY A 254 23.02 3.11 -22.77
CA GLY A 254 23.22 2.22 -23.93
C GLY A 254 23.36 0.73 -23.59
N SER A 255 23.69 0.39 -22.35
CA SER A 255 23.69 -0.99 -21.84
C SER A 255 22.42 -1.32 -21.08
N SER A 256 21.65 -2.30 -21.58
CA SER A 256 20.42 -2.79 -20.95
C SER A 256 20.61 -3.27 -19.50
N LYS A 257 21.77 -3.88 -19.19
CA LYS A 257 22.08 -4.33 -17.82
C LYS A 257 22.28 -3.15 -16.87
N LEU A 258 23.05 -2.13 -17.30
CA LEU A 258 23.28 -0.93 -16.50
C LEU A 258 22.00 -0.12 -16.33
N ASP A 259 21.17 -0.04 -17.38
CA ASP A 259 19.86 0.62 -17.28
C ASP A 259 18.97 -0.04 -16.22
N GLY A 260 18.90 -1.38 -16.23
CA GLY A 260 18.15 -2.18 -15.27
C GLY A 260 18.65 -2.02 -13.83
N LEU A 261 19.96 -2.07 -13.61
CA LEU A 261 20.56 -1.82 -12.29
C LEU A 261 20.24 -0.43 -11.78
N ASN A 262 20.37 0.60 -12.63
CA ASN A 262 20.02 1.96 -12.26
C ASN A 262 18.54 2.10 -11.91
N ARG A 263 17.63 1.48 -12.69
CA ARG A 263 16.18 1.50 -12.37
C ARG A 263 15.89 0.85 -11.02
N PHE A 264 16.55 -0.27 -10.73
CA PHE A 264 16.40 -0.96 -9.46
C PHE A 264 16.95 -0.13 -8.30
N ALA A 265 18.16 0.43 -8.44
CA ALA A 265 18.77 1.29 -7.41
C ALA A 265 17.88 2.50 -7.09
N SER A 266 17.35 3.18 -8.12
CA SER A 266 16.43 4.30 -7.91
C SER A 266 15.11 3.88 -7.26
N LEU A 267 14.64 2.67 -7.54
CA LEU A 267 13.45 2.12 -6.88
C LEU A 267 13.71 1.89 -5.38
N ILE A 268 14.87 1.33 -5.02
CA ILE A 268 15.28 1.16 -3.63
C ILE A 268 15.34 2.52 -2.92
N VAL A 269 15.94 3.54 -3.55
CA VAL A 269 15.98 4.91 -3.00
C VAL A 269 14.57 5.46 -2.82
N ALA A 270 13.69 5.31 -3.81
CA ALA A 270 12.31 5.79 -3.72
C ALA A 270 11.53 5.11 -2.58
N TRP A 271 11.70 3.80 -2.38
CA TRP A 271 11.10 3.11 -1.24
C TRP A 271 11.71 3.51 0.09
N ALA A 272 13.03 3.73 0.16
CA ALA A 272 13.68 4.23 1.37
C ALA A 272 13.14 5.60 1.76
N LEU A 273 12.91 6.51 0.81
CA LEU A 273 12.27 7.81 1.05
C LEU A 273 10.82 7.66 1.52
N CYS A 274 10.04 6.73 0.94
CA CYS A 274 8.71 6.42 1.44
C CYS A 274 8.75 5.87 2.88
N GLY A 275 9.66 4.95 3.17
CA GLY A 275 9.85 4.36 4.50
C GLY A 275 10.24 5.42 5.53
N ALA A 276 11.20 6.29 5.21
CA ALA A 276 11.58 7.42 6.05
C ALA A 276 10.39 8.37 6.28
N THR A 277 9.63 8.70 5.24
CA THR A 277 8.43 9.54 5.36
C THR A 277 7.38 8.90 6.27
N ILE A 278 7.12 7.61 6.09
CA ILE A 278 6.18 6.85 6.91
C ILE A 278 6.65 6.82 8.37
N ALA A 279 7.94 6.58 8.62
CA ALA A 279 8.51 6.59 9.97
C ALA A 279 8.41 7.98 10.62
N SER A 280 8.78 9.04 9.90
CA SER A 280 8.67 10.43 10.39
C SER A 280 7.22 10.82 10.67
N LEU A 281 6.27 10.46 9.80
CA LEU A 281 4.85 10.70 10.04
C LEU A 281 4.33 9.90 11.22
N SER A 282 4.77 8.66 11.38
CA SER A 282 4.40 7.82 12.53
C SER A 282 4.92 8.42 13.83
N TRP A 283 6.17 8.91 13.86
CA TRP A 283 6.72 9.61 15.02
C TRP A 283 6.04 10.94 15.29
N ALA A 284 5.73 11.73 14.25
CA ALA A 284 5.01 12.98 14.41
C ALA A 284 3.61 12.75 14.96
N LEU A 285 2.92 11.70 14.50
CA LEU A 285 1.64 11.28 15.06
C LEU A 285 1.82 10.90 16.53
N ILE A 286 2.83 10.09 16.90
CA ILE A 286 3.10 9.73 18.30
C ILE A 286 3.47 10.95 19.17
N ALA A 287 4.16 11.95 18.64
CA ALA A 287 4.61 13.12 19.41
C ALA A 287 3.51 14.18 19.60
N ILE A 288 2.46 14.14 18.79
CA ILE A 288 1.29 15.03 18.86
C ILE A 288 0.13 14.34 19.60
N LEU A 289 0.17 13.00 19.73
CA LEU A 289 -0.77 12.13 20.45
C LEU A 289 -0.26 11.81 21.86
#